data_AF-G9PNF2-F1
#
_entry.id   AF-G9PNF2-F1
#
_cell.length_a   1.000
_cell.length_b   1.000
_cell.length_c   1.000
_cell.angle_alpha   90.00
_cell.angle_beta   90.00
_cell.angle_gamma   90.00
#
_symmetry.space_group_name_H-M   'P 1'
#
loop_
_entity.id
_entity.type
_entity.pdbx_description
1 polymer ?
#
loop_
_entity_poly.entity_id
_entity_poly.type
_entity_poly.pdbx_seq_one_letter_code
_entity_poly.pdbx_strand_id
1 'polypeptide(L)' 'GGAVCESCRSAGAVEVEPATMVLLGALLSGDWAVADASGRRERSQASGLVSAYTTWYLERRLRSLALVERA' A
#
# COMPACT_ATOMS: atom_id res chain seq x y z
N GLY A 1 10.29 3.42 6.15
CA GLY A 1 9.22 3.99 7.01
C GLY A 1 8.26 2.88 7.36
N GLY A 2 7.87 2.77 8.62
CA GLY A 2 6.89 1.78 9.09
C GLY A 2 5.53 2.40 9.38
N ALA A 3 4.56 1.58 9.76
CA ALA A 3 3.31 2.06 10.34
C ALA A 3 3.57 2.50 11.79
N VAL A 4 2.95 3.62 12.17
CA VAL A 4 3.09 4.20 13.51
C VAL A 4 1.71 4.50 14.09
N CYS A 5 1.64 4.60 15.41
CA CYS A 5 0.42 4.98 16.10
C CYS A 5 0.01 6.43 15.78
N GLU A 6 -1.25 6.80 16.03
CA GLU A 6 -1.74 8.16 15.75
C GLU A 6 -0.95 9.23 16.51
N SER A 7 -0.62 9.00 17.79
CA SER A 7 0.20 9.93 18.57
C SER A 7 1.67 9.96 18.17
N CYS A 8 2.12 8.94 17.43
CA CYS A 8 3.49 8.79 16.95
C CYS A 8 3.70 9.40 15.56
N ARG A 9 2.62 9.75 14.83
CA ARG A 9 2.69 10.13 13.42
C ARG A 9 3.26 11.54 13.23
N SER A 10 4.21 11.69 12.31
CA SER A 10 4.71 13.00 11.89
C SER A 10 3.78 13.65 10.87
N ALA A 11 3.88 14.97 10.71
CA ALA A 11 3.23 15.67 9.61
C ALA A 11 3.65 15.05 8.26
N GLY A 12 2.68 14.78 7.39
CA GLY A 12 2.89 14.12 6.11
C GLY A 12 2.78 12.58 6.14
N ALA A 13 2.57 11.97 7.31
CA ALA A 13 2.18 10.57 7.38
C ALA A 13 0.81 10.35 6.73
N VAL A 14 0.70 9.31 5.90
CA VAL A 14 -0.57 8.92 5.27
C VAL A 14 -1.38 8.08 6.25
N GLU A 15 -2.64 8.42 6.42
CA GLU A 15 -3.58 7.59 7.18
C GLU A 15 -4.00 6.39 6.32
N VAL A 16 -3.93 5.20 6.90
CA VAL A 16 -4.17 3.93 6.20
C VAL A 16 -5.29 3.20 6.92
N GLU A 17 -6.24 2.67 6.16
CA GLU A 17 -7.32 1.89 6.75
C GLU A 17 -6.78 0.59 7.34
N PRO A 18 -7.31 0.14 8.50
CA PRO A 18 -6.87 -1.11 9.11
C PRO A 18 -6.95 -2.31 8.14
N ALA A 19 -7.98 -2.37 7.30
CA ALA A 19 -8.15 -3.43 6.31
C ALA A 19 -7.06 -3.38 5.22
N THR A 20 -6.60 -2.20 4.81
CA THR A 20 -5.46 -2.04 3.91
C THR A 20 -4.16 -2.49 4.56
N MET A 21 -3.96 -2.22 5.85
CA MET A 21 -2.80 -2.74 6.59
C MET A 21 -2.79 -4.27 6.64
N VAL A 22 -3.96 -4.90 6.82
CA VAL A 22 -4.11 -6.35 6.74
C VAL A 22 -3.74 -6.88 5.35
N LEU A 23 -4.24 -6.23 4.28
CA LEU A 23 -3.89 -6.59 2.90
C LEU A 23 -2.37 -6.49 2.64
N LEU A 24 -1.73 -5.40 3.07
CA LEU A 24 -0.28 -5.23 2.90
C LEU A 24 0.52 -6.32 3.63
N GLY A 25 0.08 -6.70 4.84
CA GLY A 25 0.66 -7.81 5.58
C GLY A 25 0.51 -9.14 4.85
N ALA A 26 -0.70 -9.44 4.36
CA ALA A 26 -0.99 -10.66 3.62
C ALA A 26 -0.16 -10.79 2.34
N LEU A 27 -0.02 -9.70 1.57
CA LEU A 27 0.83 -9.68 0.37
C LEU A 27 2.31 -9.91 0.70
N LEU A 28 2.80 -9.34 1.81
CA LEU A 28 4.20 -9.51 2.26
C LEU A 28 4.47 -10.95 2.71
N SER A 29 3.52 -11.61 3.37
CA SER A 29 3.65 -12.98 3.88
C SER A 29 3.25 -14.06 2.88
N GLY A 30 2.64 -13.69 1.75
CA GLY A 30 2.11 -14.64 0.75
C GLY A 30 0.78 -15.30 1.17
N ASP A 31 0.00 -14.67 2.05
CA ASP A 31 -1.35 -15.14 2.40
C ASP A 31 -2.36 -14.71 1.32
N TRP A 32 -2.42 -15.52 0.26
CA TRP A 32 -3.28 -15.24 -0.90
C TRP A 32 -4.76 -15.32 -0.57
N ALA A 33 -5.18 -16.11 0.43
CA ALA A 33 -6.59 -16.20 0.80
C ALA A 33 -7.11 -14.86 1.34
N VAL A 34 -6.33 -14.21 2.21
CA VAL A 34 -6.65 -12.86 2.72
C VAL A 34 -6.51 -11.81 1.63
N ALA A 35 -5.45 -11.89 0.81
CA ALA A 35 -5.24 -10.94 -0.27
C ALA A 35 -6.38 -10.99 -1.31
N ASP A 36 -6.85 -12.18 -1.68
CA ASP A 36 -7.93 -12.38 -2.63
C ASP A 36 -9.29 -11.93 -2.09
N ALA A 37 -9.53 -12.10 -0.79
CA ALA A 37 -10.75 -11.62 -0.13
C ALA A 37 -10.82 -10.08 0.01
N SER A 38 -9.72 -9.35 -0.20
CA SER A 38 -9.68 -7.90 -0.03
C SER A 38 -10.55 -7.15 -1.05
N GLY A 39 -11.18 -6.06 -0.59
CA GLY A 39 -12.05 -5.23 -1.40
C GLY A 39 -11.29 -4.29 -2.35
N ARG A 40 -12.04 -3.66 -3.27
CA ARG A 40 -11.47 -2.72 -4.25
C ARG A 40 -10.84 -1.48 -3.59
N ARG A 41 -11.40 -1.02 -2.46
CA ARG A 41 -10.93 0.17 -1.76
C ARG A 41 -9.54 -0.07 -1.14
N GLU A 42 -9.39 -1.18 -0.43
CA GLU A 42 -8.14 -1.61 0.19
C GLU A 42 -7.06 -1.83 -0.87
N ARG A 43 -7.40 -2.51 -1.97
CA ARG A 43 -6.49 -2.73 -3.10
C ARG A 43 -6.02 -1.42 -3.73
N SER A 44 -6.92 -0.47 -3.94
CA SER A 44 -6.59 0.85 -4.50
C SER A 44 -5.67 1.64 -3.57
N GLN A 45 -5.97 1.69 -2.26
CA GLN A 45 -5.14 2.37 -1.27
C GLN A 45 -3.76 1.70 -1.15
N ALA A 46 -3.70 0.37 -1.09
CA ALA A 46 -2.46 -0.39 -1.06
C ALA A 46 -1.59 -0.12 -2.30
N SER A 47 -2.17 -0.13 -3.50
CA SER A 47 -1.46 0.19 -4.74
C SER A 47 -0.85 1.59 -4.69
N GLY A 48 -1.62 2.59 -4.24
CA GLY A 48 -1.12 3.96 -4.09
C GLY A 48 0.07 4.07 -3.13
N LEU A 49 0.00 3.37 -1.98
CA LEU A 49 1.08 3.34 -1.00
C LEU A 49 2.35 2.69 -1.56
N VAL A 50 2.24 1.54 -2.23
CA VAL A 50 3.37 0.83 -2.84
C VAL A 50 3.98 1.66 -3.98
N SER A 51 3.15 2.27 -4.83
CA SER A 51 3.58 3.17 -5.90
C SER A 51 4.34 4.40 -5.36
N ALA A 52 3.85 5.02 -4.28
CA ALA A 52 4.51 6.15 -3.64
C ALA A 52 5.84 5.74 -3.00
N TYR A 53 5.86 4.63 -2.25
CA TYR A 53 7.07 4.10 -1.61
C TYR A 53 8.18 3.79 -2.62
N THR A 54 7.83 3.08 -3.70
CA THR A 54 8.78 2.75 -4.77
C THR A 54 9.24 3.99 -5.52
N THR A 55 8.35 4.94 -5.79
CA THR A 55 8.71 6.21 -6.45
C THR A 55 9.70 7.01 -5.60
N TRP A 56 9.48 7.09 -4.29
CA TRP A 56 10.40 7.78 -3.38
C TRP A 56 11.78 7.10 -3.37
N TYR A 57 11.82 5.78 -3.22
CA TYR A 57 13.09 5.04 -3.13
C TYR A 57 13.88 5.05 -4.44
N LEU A 58 13.19 5.04 -5.58
CA LEU A 58 13.81 5.05 -6.90
C LEU A 58 14.05 6.46 -7.45
N GLU A 59 13.59 7.49 -6.72
CA GLU A 59 13.55 8.90 -7.16
C GLU A 59 12.84 9.12 -8.51
N ARG A 60 12.01 8.15 -8.95
CA ARG A 60 11.23 8.19 -10.18
C ARG A 60 10.07 7.21 -10.15
N ARG A 61 9.01 7.50 -10.92
CA ARG A 61 7.88 6.59 -11.10
C ARG A 61 8.24 5.36 -11.94
N LEU A 62 7.82 4.17 -11.52
CA LEU A 62 7.90 2.96 -12.33
C LEU A 62 6.85 2.97 -13.44
N ARG A 63 7.30 2.87 -14.69
CA ARG A 63 6.40 2.91 -15.86
C ARG A 63 5.47 1.70 -15.94
N SER A 64 5.93 0.53 -15.50
CA SER A 64 5.16 -0.72 -15.50
C SER A 64 3.97 -0.68 -14.54
N LEU A 65 4.04 0.07 -13.43
CA LEU A 65 2.93 0.21 -12.47
C LEU A 65 1.67 0.78 -13.13
N ALA A 66 1.85 1.72 -14.06
CA ALA A 66 0.73 2.33 -14.79
C ALA A 66 -0.02 1.33 -15.71
N LEU A 67 0.55 0.15 -15.99
CA LEU A 67 -0.14 -0.91 -16.72
C LEU A 67 -1.06 -1.73 -15.80
N VAL A 68 -0.66 -1.89 -14.53
CA VAL A 68 -1.40 -2.64 -13.51
C VAL A 68 -2.52 -1.78 -12.91
N GLU A 69 -2.25 -0.49 -12.66
CA GLU A 69 -3.22 0.45 -12.06
C GLU A 69 -4.42 0.79 -12.99
N ARG A 70 -4.34 0.45 -14.28
CA ARG A 70 -5.39 0.72 -15.28
C ARG A 70 -6.26 -0.49 -15.63
N ALA A 71 -5.83 -1.69 -15.24
CA ALA A 71 -6.55 -2.94 -15.47
C ALA A 71 -7.61 -3.16 -14.38
#